data_AF-A0A444VZ62-F1
#
_entry.id   AF-A0A444VZ62-F1
#
_cell.length_a   1.000
_cell.length_b   1.000
_cell.length_c   1.000
_cell.angle_alpha   90.00
_cell.angle_beta   90.00
_cell.angle_gamma   90.00
#
_symmetry.space_group_name_H-M   'P 1'
#
loop_
_entity.id
_entity.type
_entity.pdbx_description
1 polymer ?
#
loop_
_entity_poly.entity_id
_entity_poly.type
_entity_poly.pdbx_seq_one_letter_code
_entity_poly.pdbx_strand_id
1 'polypeptide(L)'
;MQPHGKSVADFVDWKFAIDYKEQKIVIDEMICSHCDADHYGGLWDLINAAENAELDCTSVEIKKFYHAGAGWWTKDGQRSLGKIENGYIKSLLDDRNSIIAGLEGGEYKLQGEWAKFMECIKTTQAECKRLYYNPKKDFGHLPGYEKEKPLSIKVLGPIETTVQGQPALKDFKSPSQNTNGNSLLLRLDYGRSRILLTGDLNQKSQQHILEALAGSTQELAADVVKSCHHGSDDCSYSFLQYVQAAATIISSGDDETHAHPRPNIVGASGATGFRKISGDKLLTPMIYSTEISRSLKIGNPYRVSYKDYQHQGNIFDLNLLDEKKIQVSYKQTKSGGLNAEDKTTSLSRLRVADKFVYGLVNVRTDGNKILCAVLNEGNSSWEIKSFESRF
;
A
#
# COMPACT_ATOMS: atom_id res chain seq x y z
N MET A 1 9.47 -4.46 -8.84
CA MET A 1 9.65 -5.52 -7.85
C MET A 1 9.87 -4.94 -6.47
N GLN A 2 8.90 -5.09 -5.58
CA GLN A 2 9.21 -5.07 -4.15
C GLN A 2 10.20 -6.22 -3.88
N PRO A 3 11.33 -5.99 -3.21
CA PRO A 3 12.47 -6.91 -3.20
C PRO A 3 12.26 -8.24 -2.45
N HIS A 4 11.02 -8.63 -2.13
CA HIS A 4 10.71 -9.70 -1.18
C HIS A 4 9.79 -10.83 -1.69
N GLY A 5 9.35 -10.84 -2.97
CA GLY A 5 8.57 -11.95 -3.57
C GLY A 5 7.25 -12.27 -2.84
N LYS A 6 6.65 -11.25 -2.20
CA LYS A 6 5.40 -11.34 -1.42
C LYS A 6 4.60 -10.05 -1.56
N SER A 7 4.25 -9.75 -2.80
CA SER A 7 3.49 -8.60 -3.24
C SER A 7 1.99 -8.92 -3.30
N VAL A 8 1.17 -7.93 -3.68
CA VAL A 8 -0.23 -8.19 -4.02
C VAL A 8 -0.37 -9.18 -5.19
N ALA A 9 0.61 -9.25 -6.11
CA ALA A 9 0.59 -10.21 -7.21
C ALA A 9 0.62 -11.65 -6.68
N ASP A 10 1.55 -11.96 -5.76
CA ASP A 10 1.68 -13.29 -5.17
C ASP A 10 0.44 -13.70 -4.39
N PHE A 11 -0.17 -12.76 -3.65
CA PHE A 11 -1.41 -13.04 -2.93
C PHE A 11 -2.57 -13.36 -3.88
N VAL A 12 -2.74 -12.56 -4.94
CA VAL A 12 -3.82 -12.77 -5.92
C VAL A 12 -3.60 -14.06 -6.70
N ASP A 13 -2.37 -14.29 -7.16
CA ASP A 13 -1.98 -15.51 -7.88
C ASP A 13 -2.23 -16.76 -7.04
N TRP A 14 -1.71 -16.79 -5.81
CA TRP A 14 -1.98 -17.86 -4.85
C TRP A 14 -3.49 -18.07 -4.63
N LYS A 15 -4.26 -16.99 -4.50
CA LYS A 15 -5.71 -17.07 -4.27
C LYS A 15 -6.42 -17.74 -5.44
N PHE A 16 -6.09 -17.36 -6.68
CA PHE A 16 -6.70 -17.97 -7.86
C PHE A 16 -6.21 -19.40 -8.06
N ALA A 17 -4.90 -19.64 -7.99
CA ALA A 17 -4.30 -20.95 -8.24
C ALA A 17 -4.72 -22.00 -7.18
N ILE A 18 -4.73 -21.63 -5.90
CA ILE A 18 -4.96 -22.56 -4.79
C ILE A 18 -6.43 -22.61 -4.36
N ASP A 19 -7.04 -21.45 -4.07
CA ASP A 19 -8.40 -21.43 -3.53
C ASP A 19 -9.46 -21.60 -4.64
N TYR A 20 -9.27 -20.92 -5.79
CA TYR A 20 -10.22 -21.01 -6.91
C TYR A 20 -9.87 -22.13 -7.90
N LYS A 21 -8.65 -22.66 -7.83
CA LYS A 21 -8.12 -23.67 -8.78
C LYS A 21 -8.18 -23.18 -10.23
N GLU A 22 -7.95 -21.88 -10.42
CA GLU A 22 -7.95 -21.22 -11.70
C GLU A 22 -6.53 -20.77 -12.06
N GLN A 23 -6.13 -21.08 -13.28
CA GLN A 23 -4.81 -20.72 -13.83
C GLN A 23 -4.87 -19.43 -14.66
N LYS A 24 -6.08 -18.94 -14.94
CA LYS A 24 -6.33 -17.64 -15.57
C LYS A 24 -6.94 -16.73 -14.52
N ILE A 25 -6.33 -15.57 -14.32
CA ILE A 25 -6.84 -14.56 -13.39
C ILE A 25 -7.71 -13.58 -14.18
N VAL A 26 -8.96 -13.39 -13.75
CA VAL A 26 -9.85 -12.35 -14.30
C VAL A 26 -10.18 -11.36 -13.20
N ILE A 27 -9.75 -10.12 -13.39
CA ILE A 27 -9.99 -9.02 -12.46
C ILE A 27 -11.06 -8.11 -13.07
N ASP A 28 -12.22 -8.07 -12.42
CA ASP A 28 -13.30 -7.16 -12.84
C ASP A 28 -12.87 -5.70 -12.65
N GLU A 29 -12.40 -5.36 -11.43
CA GLU A 29 -12.02 -4.00 -11.07
C GLU A 29 -10.60 -3.97 -10.47
N MET A 30 -9.63 -3.40 -11.21
CA MET A 30 -8.30 -3.10 -10.68
C MET A 30 -8.23 -1.65 -10.24
N ILE A 31 -7.91 -1.39 -8.98
CA ILE A 31 -7.93 -0.03 -8.40
C ILE A 31 -6.53 0.34 -7.89
N CYS A 32 -5.99 1.46 -8.38
CA CYS A 32 -4.72 2.03 -7.97
C CYS A 32 -4.94 3.33 -7.18
N SER A 33 -4.49 3.36 -5.92
CA SER A 33 -4.77 4.48 -5.01
C SER A 33 -4.05 5.78 -5.41
N HIS A 34 -2.81 5.70 -5.87
CA HIS A 34 -2.04 6.83 -6.41
C HIS A 34 -0.78 6.35 -7.16
N CYS A 35 0.00 7.30 -7.67
CA CYS A 35 1.10 7.08 -8.60
C CYS A 35 2.47 6.78 -7.98
N ASP A 36 2.54 6.32 -6.72
CA ASP A 36 3.82 5.85 -6.13
C ASP A 36 3.95 4.34 -6.22
N ALA A 37 5.18 3.87 -6.37
CA ALA A 37 5.49 2.50 -6.79
C ALA A 37 5.00 1.41 -5.83
N ASP A 38 4.88 1.70 -4.55
CA ASP A 38 4.33 0.83 -3.53
C ASP A 38 2.79 0.68 -3.62
N HIS A 39 2.10 1.50 -4.43
CA HIS A 39 0.65 1.42 -4.67
C HIS A 39 0.26 0.80 -6.02
N TYR A 40 1.20 0.69 -6.96
CA TYR A 40 0.96 0.02 -8.25
C TYR A 40 1.93 -1.12 -8.54
N GLY A 41 3.03 -1.28 -7.79
CA GLY A 41 4.10 -2.21 -8.10
C GLY A 41 3.63 -3.65 -8.25
N GLY A 42 2.86 -4.16 -7.29
CA GLY A 42 2.30 -5.51 -7.43
C GLY A 42 1.12 -5.60 -8.42
N LEU A 43 0.47 -4.50 -8.79
CA LEU A 43 -0.48 -4.50 -9.91
C LEU A 43 0.25 -4.65 -11.24
N TRP A 44 1.41 -3.99 -11.38
CA TRP A 44 2.28 -4.12 -12.52
C TRP A 44 2.83 -5.54 -12.63
N ASP A 45 3.37 -6.08 -11.55
CA ASP A 45 3.89 -7.46 -11.52
C ASP A 45 2.80 -8.47 -11.95
N LEU A 46 1.54 -8.23 -11.59
CA LEU A 46 0.40 -9.06 -11.98
C LEU A 46 0.02 -8.92 -13.46
N ILE A 47 0.02 -7.71 -14.03
CA ILE A 47 -0.24 -7.49 -15.46
C ILE A 47 0.83 -8.18 -16.32
N ASN A 48 2.07 -8.14 -15.86
CA ASN A 48 3.22 -8.74 -16.54
C ASN A 48 3.50 -10.16 -16.04
N ALA A 49 2.48 -10.92 -15.59
CA ALA A 49 2.70 -12.22 -14.97
C ALA A 49 3.50 -13.21 -15.83
N ALA A 50 3.35 -13.16 -17.16
CA ALA A 50 4.13 -13.99 -18.08
C ALA A 50 5.65 -13.71 -18.05
N GLU A 51 6.07 -12.53 -17.59
CA GLU A 51 7.48 -12.14 -17.41
C GLU A 51 7.99 -12.45 -16.00
N ASN A 52 7.11 -12.84 -15.07
CA ASN A 52 7.44 -13.12 -13.69
C ASN A 52 7.41 -14.63 -13.41
N ALA A 53 8.59 -15.24 -13.34
CA ALA A 53 8.75 -16.67 -13.08
C ALA A 53 8.26 -17.13 -11.69
N GLU A 54 7.93 -16.20 -10.79
CA GLU A 54 7.41 -16.50 -9.45
C GLU A 54 5.89 -16.76 -9.44
N LEU A 55 5.14 -16.33 -10.47
CA LEU A 55 3.69 -16.46 -10.52
C LEU A 55 3.26 -17.76 -11.23
N ASP A 56 2.29 -18.45 -10.65
CA ASP A 56 1.73 -19.70 -11.15
C ASP A 56 0.73 -19.48 -12.30
N CYS A 57 0.10 -18.31 -12.40
CA CYS A 57 -0.91 -18.02 -13.41
C CYS A 57 -0.35 -17.98 -14.85
N THR A 58 -1.17 -18.44 -15.77
CA THR A 58 -0.87 -18.48 -17.22
C THR A 58 -1.21 -17.19 -17.94
N SER A 59 -2.19 -16.43 -17.43
CA SER A 59 -2.62 -15.15 -18.00
C SER A 59 -3.45 -14.35 -17.00
N VAL A 60 -3.39 -13.03 -17.15
CA VAL A 60 -4.18 -12.07 -16.37
C VAL A 60 -5.00 -11.21 -17.33
N GLU A 61 -6.31 -11.16 -17.10
CA GLU A 61 -7.25 -10.29 -17.80
C GLU A 61 -7.79 -9.25 -16.81
N ILE A 62 -7.80 -7.98 -17.21
CA ILE A 62 -8.37 -6.89 -16.42
C ILE A 62 -9.46 -6.23 -17.24
N LYS A 63 -10.68 -6.16 -16.68
CA LYS A 63 -11.82 -5.56 -17.36
C LYS A 63 -11.87 -4.05 -17.18
N LYS A 64 -11.65 -3.54 -15.97
CA LYS A 64 -11.54 -2.09 -15.72
C LYS A 64 -10.38 -1.73 -14.81
N PHE A 65 -9.82 -0.56 -15.08
CA PHE A 65 -8.75 0.04 -14.32
C PHE A 65 -9.17 1.42 -13.79
N TYR A 66 -9.13 1.55 -12.47
CA TYR A 66 -9.47 2.77 -11.75
C TYR A 66 -8.24 3.38 -11.08
N HIS A 67 -8.18 4.71 -11.05
CA HIS A 67 -7.10 5.43 -10.39
C HIS A 67 -7.56 6.81 -9.87
N ALA A 68 -6.74 7.46 -9.05
CA ALA A 68 -7.03 8.79 -8.47
C ALA A 68 -6.83 9.98 -9.43
N GLY A 69 -6.34 9.76 -10.65
CA GLY A 69 -6.12 10.81 -11.66
C GLY A 69 -4.78 11.52 -11.61
N ALA A 70 -4.24 11.73 -10.42
CA ALA A 70 -2.89 12.28 -10.25
C ALA A 70 -1.83 11.33 -10.85
N GLY A 71 -0.78 11.92 -11.43
CA GLY A 71 0.31 11.17 -12.05
C GLY A 71 1.63 11.92 -11.98
N TRP A 72 2.74 11.20 -12.19
CA TRP A 72 4.06 11.81 -12.30
C TRP A 72 4.33 12.32 -13.72
N TRP A 73 4.47 13.63 -13.83
CA TRP A 73 4.74 14.33 -15.09
C TRP A 73 6.15 14.91 -15.12
N THR A 74 6.65 15.20 -16.32
CA THR A 74 7.87 15.97 -16.58
C THR A 74 7.56 17.12 -17.53
N LYS A 75 8.19 18.26 -17.26
CA LYS A 75 8.25 19.43 -18.15
C LYS A 75 9.66 19.99 -18.05
N ASP A 76 10.34 20.17 -19.17
CA ASP A 76 11.72 20.65 -19.23
C ASP A 76 12.69 19.88 -18.31
N GLY A 77 12.48 18.56 -18.18
CA GLY A 77 13.27 17.68 -17.32
C GLY A 77 12.93 17.73 -15.82
N GLN A 78 12.00 18.58 -15.39
CA GLN A 78 11.59 18.72 -13.99
C GLN A 78 10.36 17.87 -13.67
N ARG A 79 10.46 17.04 -12.62
CA ARG A 79 9.36 16.20 -12.13
C ARG A 79 8.34 17.00 -11.32
N SER A 80 7.06 16.79 -11.61
CA SER A 80 5.94 17.38 -10.85
C SER A 80 4.65 16.56 -10.98
N LEU A 81 3.58 17.00 -10.33
CA LEU A 81 2.21 16.50 -10.52
C LEU A 81 1.52 17.19 -11.71
N GLY A 82 2.31 17.72 -12.64
CA GLY A 82 1.85 18.42 -13.84
C GLY A 82 1.52 19.88 -13.58
N LYS A 83 0.51 20.39 -14.28
CA LYS A 83 0.10 21.79 -14.24
C LYS A 83 -0.62 22.10 -12.93
N ILE A 84 -0.04 23.01 -12.14
CA ILE A 84 -0.64 23.54 -10.91
C ILE A 84 -0.94 25.02 -11.12
N GLU A 85 -2.20 25.41 -10.93
CA GLU A 85 -2.65 26.79 -11.05
C GLU A 85 -3.58 27.15 -9.89
N ASN A 86 -3.34 28.31 -9.26
CA ASN A 86 -4.17 28.83 -8.17
C ASN A 86 -4.42 27.84 -7.02
N GLY A 87 -3.43 27.00 -6.72
CA GLY A 87 -3.53 25.99 -5.66
C GLY A 87 -4.34 24.74 -6.03
N TYR A 88 -4.43 24.43 -7.33
CA TYR A 88 -5.08 23.23 -7.82
C TYR A 88 -4.26 22.53 -8.90
N ILE A 89 -4.22 21.20 -8.84
CA ILE A 89 -3.65 20.31 -9.86
C ILE A 89 -4.68 20.13 -10.97
N LYS A 90 -4.29 20.46 -12.21
CA LYS A 90 -5.14 20.37 -13.41
C LYS A 90 -4.73 19.28 -14.39
N SER A 91 -3.50 18.78 -14.31
CA SER A 91 -3.03 17.66 -15.13
C SER A 91 -3.53 16.32 -14.56
N LEU A 92 -4.82 16.06 -14.77
CA LEU A 92 -5.47 14.82 -14.37
C LEU A 92 -5.56 13.86 -15.54
N LEU A 93 -5.33 12.59 -15.26
CA LEU A 93 -5.70 11.48 -16.13
C LEU A 93 -7.17 11.14 -15.82
N ASP A 94 -8.05 11.12 -16.80
CA ASP A 94 -9.48 10.85 -16.65
C ASP A 94 -9.89 9.49 -17.19
N ASP A 95 -9.39 9.13 -18.35
CA ASP A 95 -9.74 7.92 -19.10
C ASP A 95 -8.54 7.39 -19.92
N ARG A 96 -8.78 6.35 -20.71
CA ARG A 96 -7.76 5.73 -21.57
C ARG A 96 -7.14 6.71 -22.57
N ASN A 97 -7.93 7.64 -23.13
CA ASN A 97 -7.44 8.63 -24.08
C ASN A 97 -6.48 9.62 -23.41
N SER A 98 -6.81 10.05 -22.19
CA SER A 98 -5.94 10.93 -21.40
C SER A 98 -4.61 10.26 -21.03
N ILE A 99 -4.62 8.94 -20.78
CA ILE A 99 -3.40 8.16 -20.53
C ILE A 99 -2.54 8.13 -21.79
N ILE A 100 -3.13 7.80 -22.95
CA ILE A 100 -2.42 7.78 -24.24
C ILE A 100 -1.82 9.17 -24.54
N ALA A 101 -2.61 10.23 -24.43
CA ALA A 101 -2.14 11.60 -24.65
C ALA A 101 -1.02 11.99 -23.67
N GLY A 102 -1.12 11.58 -22.41
CA GLY A 102 -0.07 11.83 -21.42
C GLY A 102 1.25 11.11 -21.71
N LEU A 103 1.18 9.92 -22.30
CA LEU A 103 2.34 9.11 -22.72
C LEU A 103 3.02 9.66 -23.98
N GLU A 104 2.22 10.06 -24.97
CA GLU A 104 2.70 10.74 -26.19
C GLU A 104 3.41 12.05 -25.83
N GLY A 105 2.81 12.80 -24.89
CA GLY A 105 3.34 14.02 -24.32
C GLY A 105 2.79 15.29 -24.98
N GLY A 106 3.32 16.42 -24.54
CA GLY A 106 2.91 17.77 -24.94
C GLY A 106 3.70 18.79 -24.13
N GLU A 107 3.01 19.77 -23.53
CA GLU A 107 3.64 20.63 -22.51
C GLU A 107 4.11 19.83 -21.28
N TYR A 108 3.33 18.82 -20.89
CA TYR A 108 3.64 17.87 -19.83
C TYR A 108 3.60 16.46 -20.41
N LYS A 109 4.57 15.63 -20.02
CA LYS A 109 4.66 14.23 -20.42
C LYS A 109 4.71 13.33 -19.19
N LEU A 110 3.98 12.21 -19.19
CA LEU A 110 4.11 11.20 -18.14
C LEU A 110 5.54 10.68 -18.10
N GLN A 111 6.06 10.43 -16.89
CA GLN A 111 7.45 10.03 -16.73
C GLN A 111 7.69 8.91 -15.73
N GLY A 112 8.95 8.45 -15.70
CA GLY A 112 9.45 7.51 -14.71
C GLY A 112 8.76 6.14 -14.80
N GLU A 113 8.76 5.44 -13.68
CA GLU A 113 8.12 4.12 -13.56
C GLU A 113 6.60 4.20 -13.68
N TRP A 114 5.99 5.30 -13.25
CA TRP A 114 4.57 5.55 -13.46
C TRP A 114 4.18 5.53 -14.94
N ALA A 115 4.96 6.19 -15.81
CA ALA A 115 4.72 6.13 -17.25
C ALA A 115 4.86 4.72 -17.81
N LYS A 116 5.86 3.95 -17.36
CA LYS A 116 6.03 2.55 -17.79
C LYS A 116 4.85 1.68 -17.38
N PHE A 117 4.35 1.85 -16.15
CA PHE A 117 3.14 1.18 -15.70
C PHE A 117 1.90 1.58 -16.52
N MET A 118 1.76 2.87 -16.84
CA MET A 118 0.68 3.35 -17.71
C MET A 118 0.79 2.80 -19.15
N GLU A 119 2.00 2.58 -19.68
CA GLU A 119 2.20 1.87 -20.95
C GLU A 119 1.71 0.41 -20.86
N CYS A 120 1.99 -0.29 -19.76
CA CYS A 120 1.42 -1.63 -19.51
C CYS A 120 -0.12 -1.58 -19.46
N ILE A 121 -0.72 -0.60 -18.78
CA ILE A 121 -2.18 -0.43 -18.78
C ILE A 121 -2.71 -0.19 -20.20
N LYS A 122 -2.01 0.61 -21.01
CA LYS A 122 -2.35 0.90 -22.41
C LYS A 122 -2.36 -0.35 -23.29
N THR A 123 -1.52 -1.35 -23.03
CA THR A 123 -1.52 -2.61 -23.81
C THR A 123 -2.66 -3.56 -23.43
N THR A 124 -3.30 -3.38 -22.26
CA THR A 124 -4.49 -4.15 -21.88
C THR A 124 -5.74 -3.74 -22.68
N GLN A 125 -6.87 -4.44 -22.49
CA GLN A 125 -8.18 -4.04 -23.02
C GLN A 125 -9.07 -3.35 -21.96
N ALA A 126 -8.53 -3.00 -20.79
CA ALA A 126 -9.31 -2.51 -19.67
C ALA A 126 -9.98 -1.16 -19.96
N GLU A 127 -11.22 -0.96 -19.52
CA GLU A 127 -11.82 0.37 -19.44
C GLU A 127 -11.08 1.17 -18.36
N CYS A 128 -10.52 2.33 -18.70
CA CYS A 128 -9.83 3.17 -17.73
C CYS A 128 -10.71 4.34 -17.28
N LYS A 129 -10.80 4.56 -15.97
CA LYS A 129 -11.58 5.68 -15.42
C LYS A 129 -10.98 6.23 -14.13
N ARG A 130 -10.97 7.55 -14.00
CA ARG A 130 -10.64 8.22 -12.74
C ARG A 130 -11.78 8.11 -11.73
N LEU A 131 -11.44 7.82 -10.49
CA LEU A 131 -12.34 7.91 -9.33
C LEU A 131 -12.10 9.20 -8.57
N TYR A 132 -13.19 9.78 -8.09
CA TYR A 132 -13.18 11.01 -7.29
C TYR A 132 -14.50 11.14 -6.53
N TYR A 133 -14.53 11.99 -5.53
CA TYR A 133 -15.76 12.44 -4.88
C TYR A 133 -15.98 13.92 -5.19
N ASN A 134 -17.15 14.27 -5.72
CA ASN A 134 -17.52 15.66 -5.99
C ASN A 134 -18.90 15.96 -5.37
N PRO A 135 -18.97 16.79 -4.31
CA PRO A 135 -20.23 17.15 -3.66
C PRO A 135 -21.27 17.82 -4.58
N LYS A 136 -20.87 18.31 -5.77
CA LYS A 136 -21.72 19.07 -6.71
C LYS A 136 -22.10 18.33 -7.98
N LYS A 137 -21.39 17.25 -8.34
CA LYS A 137 -21.56 16.57 -9.65
C LYS A 137 -22.10 15.15 -9.58
N ASP A 138 -22.44 14.69 -8.38
CA ASP A 138 -22.88 13.34 -8.06
C ASP A 138 -21.91 12.25 -8.56
N PHE A 139 -21.06 11.77 -7.65
CA PHE A 139 -20.31 10.53 -7.86
C PHE A 139 -20.06 9.91 -6.48
N GLY A 140 -20.97 9.03 -6.08
CA GLY A 140 -20.99 8.47 -4.72
C GLY A 140 -20.43 7.05 -4.62
N HIS A 141 -20.59 6.21 -5.65
CA HIS A 141 -20.23 4.80 -5.58
C HIS A 141 -19.47 4.36 -6.84
N LEU A 142 -18.70 3.28 -6.70
CA LEU A 142 -18.08 2.61 -7.83
C LEU A 142 -19.17 2.01 -8.72
N PRO A 143 -19.13 2.21 -10.06
CA PRO A 143 -20.13 1.64 -10.96
C PRO A 143 -20.24 0.12 -10.83
N GLY A 144 -21.46 -0.39 -10.61
CA GLY A 144 -21.74 -1.80 -10.34
C GLY A 144 -21.74 -2.18 -8.86
N TYR A 145 -21.35 -1.26 -7.97
CA TYR A 145 -21.26 -1.42 -6.52
C TYR A 145 -22.05 -0.31 -5.80
N GLU A 146 -23.22 0.02 -6.34
CA GLU A 146 -24.15 0.96 -5.75
C GLU A 146 -24.69 0.45 -4.40
N LYS A 147 -25.35 1.34 -3.64
CA LYS A 147 -25.77 1.09 -2.26
C LYS A 147 -26.65 -0.17 -2.08
N GLU A 148 -27.42 -0.51 -3.10
CA GLU A 148 -28.39 -1.61 -3.11
C GLU A 148 -27.73 -2.97 -3.39
N LYS A 149 -26.44 -2.98 -3.76
CA LYS A 149 -25.69 -4.19 -4.06
C LYS A 149 -25.26 -4.89 -2.77
N PRO A 150 -25.09 -6.24 -2.79
CA PRO A 150 -24.60 -6.98 -1.62
C PRO A 150 -23.24 -6.49 -1.10
N LEU A 151 -22.38 -6.05 -2.01
CA LEU A 151 -21.16 -5.30 -1.74
C LEU A 151 -21.32 -3.93 -2.39
N SER A 152 -21.34 -2.88 -1.57
CA SER A 152 -21.37 -1.49 -2.01
C SER A 152 -19.98 -0.87 -1.78
N ILE A 153 -19.49 -0.09 -2.75
CA ILE A 153 -18.19 0.59 -2.66
C ILE A 153 -18.40 2.07 -2.86
N LYS A 154 -18.37 2.83 -1.76
CA LYS A 154 -18.50 4.29 -1.76
C LYS A 154 -17.15 4.95 -2.03
N VAL A 155 -17.14 5.94 -2.91
CA VAL A 155 -15.96 6.76 -3.21
C VAL A 155 -16.07 8.05 -2.40
N LEU A 156 -15.10 8.30 -1.51
CA LEU A 156 -15.08 9.46 -0.61
C LEU A 156 -13.88 10.38 -0.87
N GLY A 157 -12.99 10.01 -1.81
CA GLY A 157 -11.82 10.78 -2.17
C GLY A 157 -11.08 10.19 -3.38
N PRO A 158 -10.24 10.98 -4.07
CA PRO A 158 -9.92 12.38 -3.77
C PRO A 158 -11.08 13.34 -4.04
N ILE A 159 -11.05 14.51 -3.39
CA ILE A 159 -12.09 15.53 -3.56
C ILE A 159 -11.85 16.29 -4.87
N GLU A 160 -12.74 16.13 -5.85
CA GLU A 160 -12.72 16.91 -7.08
C GLU A 160 -13.45 18.24 -6.88
N THR A 161 -12.86 19.30 -7.42
CA THR A 161 -13.54 20.56 -7.68
C THR A 161 -13.50 20.94 -9.16
N THR A 162 -14.17 22.03 -9.53
CA THR A 162 -14.14 22.59 -10.88
C THR A 162 -13.56 23.99 -10.85
N VAL A 163 -12.46 24.20 -11.58
CA VAL A 163 -11.77 25.48 -11.70
C VAL A 163 -11.78 25.90 -13.16
N GLN A 164 -12.41 27.02 -13.49
CA GLN A 164 -12.53 27.52 -14.86
C GLN A 164 -13.12 26.47 -15.83
N GLY A 165 -14.14 25.73 -15.36
CA GLY A 165 -14.82 24.71 -16.16
C GLY A 165 -14.08 23.37 -16.28
N GLN A 166 -12.88 23.24 -15.73
CA GLN A 166 -12.08 22.02 -15.79
C GLN A 166 -12.01 21.30 -14.43
N PRO A 167 -12.02 19.95 -14.39
CA PRO A 167 -11.76 19.17 -13.18
C PRO A 167 -10.40 19.53 -12.58
N ALA A 168 -10.33 19.58 -11.25
CA ALA A 168 -9.09 19.87 -10.55
C ALA A 168 -9.06 19.25 -9.16
N LEU A 169 -7.86 18.90 -8.69
CA LEU A 169 -7.59 18.42 -7.34
C LEU A 169 -6.84 19.47 -6.51
N LYS A 170 -6.95 19.42 -5.18
CA LYS A 170 -6.28 20.38 -4.30
C LYS A 170 -4.76 20.20 -4.35
N ASP A 171 -4.02 21.32 -4.41
CA ASP A 171 -2.58 21.35 -4.17
C ASP A 171 -2.28 21.55 -2.66
N PHE A 172 -1.62 20.55 -2.08
CA PHE A 172 -1.15 20.47 -0.70
C PHE A 172 0.29 20.99 -0.50
N LYS A 173 0.88 21.64 -1.51
CA LYS A 173 2.14 22.42 -1.51
C LYS A 173 3.42 21.67 -1.83
N SER A 174 3.44 20.35 -1.81
CA SER A 174 4.61 19.58 -2.25
C SER A 174 4.19 18.38 -3.10
N PRO A 175 5.05 17.91 -4.02
CA PRO A 175 4.75 16.74 -4.84
C PRO A 175 4.41 15.49 -4.01
N SER A 176 5.17 15.20 -2.96
CA SER A 176 4.89 14.06 -2.07
C SER A 176 3.57 14.22 -1.31
N GLN A 177 3.28 15.41 -0.76
CA GLN A 177 1.99 15.66 -0.11
C GLN A 177 0.82 15.59 -1.10
N ASN A 178 1.05 15.92 -2.38
CA ASN A 178 0.03 15.83 -3.42
C ASN A 178 -0.23 14.41 -3.87
N THR A 179 0.80 13.59 -4.06
CA THR A 179 0.64 12.18 -4.43
C THR A 179 -0.15 11.45 -3.35
N ASN A 180 0.32 11.53 -2.11
CA ASN A 180 -0.31 10.89 -0.96
C ASN A 180 -1.68 11.50 -0.63
N GLY A 181 -1.75 12.84 -0.67
CA GLY A 181 -2.95 13.59 -0.31
C GLY A 181 -4.13 13.40 -1.26
N ASN A 182 -3.88 12.96 -2.49
CA ASN A 182 -4.92 12.63 -3.46
C ASN A 182 -5.13 11.12 -3.60
N SER A 183 -4.72 10.31 -2.62
CA SER A 183 -5.07 8.90 -2.53
C SER A 183 -6.58 8.67 -2.65
N LEU A 184 -6.97 7.52 -3.21
CA LEU A 184 -8.35 7.06 -3.13
C LEU A 184 -8.75 6.81 -1.68
N LEU A 185 -9.94 7.31 -1.31
CA LEU A 185 -10.61 6.96 -0.05
C LEU A 185 -11.87 6.19 -0.39
N LEU A 186 -11.90 4.91 -0.04
CA LEU A 186 -12.98 4.00 -0.38
C LEU A 186 -13.59 3.42 0.88
N ARG A 187 -14.92 3.27 0.87
CA ARG A 187 -15.64 2.56 1.92
C ARG A 187 -16.39 1.39 1.32
N LEU A 188 -16.09 0.20 1.81
CA LEU A 188 -16.78 -1.02 1.44
C LEU A 188 -17.84 -1.31 2.50
N ASP A 189 -19.08 -1.46 2.06
CA ASP A 189 -20.21 -1.91 2.87
C ASP A 189 -20.59 -3.32 2.40
N TYR A 190 -20.48 -4.32 3.28
CA TYR A 190 -20.88 -5.70 3.03
C TYR A 190 -21.72 -6.20 4.20
N GLY A 191 -23.01 -6.45 3.95
CA GLY A 191 -23.97 -6.65 5.05
C GLY A 191 -23.99 -5.44 5.99
N ARG A 192 -23.69 -5.67 7.26
CA ARG A 192 -23.51 -4.64 8.29
C ARG A 192 -22.05 -4.16 8.36
N SER A 193 -21.10 -4.95 7.89
CA SER A 193 -19.67 -4.65 8.03
C SER A 193 -19.25 -3.49 7.15
N ARG A 194 -18.48 -2.57 7.74
CA ARG A 194 -17.94 -1.41 7.02
C ARG A 194 -16.41 -1.35 7.11
N ILE A 195 -15.75 -1.32 5.95
CA ILE A 195 -14.29 -1.28 5.83
C ILE A 195 -13.88 0.01 5.12
N LEU A 196 -12.98 0.78 5.71
CA LEU A 196 -12.45 2.01 5.12
C LEU A 196 -11.00 1.80 4.64
N LEU A 197 -10.76 2.04 3.36
CA LEU A 197 -9.45 2.02 2.72
C LEU A 197 -9.01 3.45 2.45
N THR A 198 -7.98 3.91 3.13
CA THR A 198 -7.60 5.33 3.15
C THR A 198 -6.40 5.68 2.29
N GLY A 199 -5.82 4.72 1.57
CA GLY A 199 -4.54 4.92 0.88
C GLY A 199 -3.51 5.55 1.80
N ASP A 200 -2.86 6.60 1.33
CA ASP A 200 -1.79 7.31 2.04
C ASP A 200 -2.12 8.76 2.39
N LEU A 201 -3.41 9.05 2.59
CA LEU A 201 -3.87 10.39 2.97
C LEU A 201 -3.06 10.98 4.14
N ASN A 202 -2.59 12.22 3.98
CA ASN A 202 -1.88 12.99 5.01
C ASN A 202 -2.84 13.90 5.81
N GLN A 203 -2.34 14.57 6.85
CA GLN A 203 -3.17 15.42 7.71
C GLN A 203 -3.94 16.48 6.92
N LYS A 204 -3.31 17.14 5.94
CA LYS A 204 -3.93 18.20 5.13
C LYS A 204 -5.06 17.64 4.26
N SER A 205 -4.85 16.49 3.61
CA SER A 205 -5.89 15.89 2.79
C SER A 205 -7.04 15.34 3.62
N GLN A 206 -6.76 14.78 4.80
CA GLN A 206 -7.80 14.35 5.73
C GLN A 206 -8.65 15.51 6.22
N GLN A 207 -8.06 16.67 6.53
CA GLN A 207 -8.80 17.89 6.85
C GLN A 207 -9.66 18.36 5.67
N HIS A 208 -9.11 18.36 4.46
CA HIS A 208 -9.86 18.73 3.26
C HIS A 208 -11.05 17.80 2.98
N ILE A 209 -10.90 16.51 3.24
CA ILE A 209 -11.99 15.52 3.15
C ILE A 209 -13.06 15.82 4.20
N LEU A 210 -12.68 16.14 5.45
CA LEU A 210 -13.65 16.51 6.49
C LEU A 210 -14.44 17.77 6.12
N GLU A 211 -13.80 18.77 5.53
CA GLU A 211 -14.47 19.96 5.01
C GLU A 211 -15.48 19.61 3.91
N ALA A 212 -15.09 18.76 2.96
CA ALA A 212 -15.96 18.30 1.87
C ALA A 212 -17.12 17.42 2.35
N LEU A 213 -16.94 16.75 3.50
CA LEU A 213 -17.93 15.88 4.14
C LEU A 213 -18.62 16.54 5.35
N ALA A 214 -18.56 17.87 5.52
CA ALA A 214 -19.03 18.53 6.74
C ALA A 214 -20.50 18.20 7.14
N GLY A 215 -21.36 17.87 6.17
CA GLY A 215 -22.74 17.44 6.41
C GLY A 215 -22.96 15.91 6.48
N SER A 216 -21.91 15.12 6.32
CA SER A 216 -21.96 13.66 6.16
C SER A 216 -20.68 12.98 6.69
N THR A 217 -20.08 13.48 7.77
CA THR A 217 -18.82 12.94 8.31
C THR A 217 -18.97 11.51 8.83
N GLN A 218 -20.20 11.08 9.14
CA GLN A 218 -20.56 9.71 9.52
C GLN A 218 -20.29 8.70 8.40
N GLU A 219 -20.09 9.17 7.15
CA GLU A 219 -19.68 8.32 6.04
C GLU A 219 -18.28 7.70 6.27
N LEU A 220 -17.44 8.32 7.11
CA LEU A 220 -16.11 7.84 7.49
C LEU A 220 -16.12 6.77 8.57
N ALA A 221 -17.19 6.70 9.37
CA ALA A 221 -17.27 5.76 10.49
C ALA A 221 -17.16 4.33 9.96
N ALA A 222 -16.23 3.52 10.46
CA ALA A 222 -16.00 2.15 9.98
C ALA A 222 -15.83 1.14 11.11
N ASP A 223 -15.97 -0.15 10.80
CA ASP A 223 -15.57 -1.25 11.69
C ASP A 223 -14.07 -1.50 11.56
N VAL A 224 -13.58 -1.59 10.32
CA VAL A 224 -12.15 -1.80 10.00
C VAL A 224 -11.62 -0.63 9.20
N VAL A 225 -10.42 -0.17 9.50
CA VAL A 225 -9.71 0.82 8.68
C VAL A 225 -8.31 0.32 8.33
N LYS A 226 -7.92 0.43 7.05
CA LYS A 226 -6.49 0.43 6.69
C LYS A 226 -5.94 1.79 7.13
N SER A 227 -4.96 1.82 8.03
CA SER A 227 -4.33 3.06 8.47
C SER A 227 -3.74 3.81 7.28
N CYS A 228 -3.82 5.14 7.33
CA CYS A 228 -3.19 6.02 6.35
C CYS A 228 -1.67 5.80 6.34
N HIS A 229 -1.09 5.79 5.13
CA HIS A 229 0.34 5.95 4.86
C HIS A 229 1.21 5.09 5.78
N HIS A 230 0.95 3.78 5.75
CA HIS A 230 1.66 2.76 6.52
C HIS A 230 1.64 2.92 8.05
N GLY A 231 0.87 3.87 8.61
CA GLY A 231 0.97 4.26 10.01
C GLY A 231 1.88 5.48 10.24
N SER A 232 1.85 6.45 9.34
CA SER A 232 2.43 7.78 9.56
C SER A 232 1.68 8.57 10.63
N ASP A 233 2.41 9.45 11.34
CA ASP A 233 1.85 10.42 12.27
C ASP A 233 1.46 11.76 11.60
N ASP A 234 1.69 11.91 10.28
CA ASP A 234 1.09 12.97 9.45
C ASP A 234 -0.41 12.67 9.24
N CYS A 235 -1.18 12.73 10.33
CA CYS A 235 -2.58 12.35 10.39
C CYS A 235 -3.37 13.35 11.27
N SER A 236 -4.61 13.61 10.86
CA SER A 236 -5.59 14.44 11.55
C SER A 236 -6.31 13.62 12.62
N TYR A 237 -6.16 14.02 13.88
CA TYR A 237 -6.87 13.39 14.99
C TYR A 237 -8.39 13.46 14.84
N SER A 238 -8.93 14.59 14.34
CA SER A 238 -10.36 14.73 14.09
C SER A 238 -10.86 13.74 13.04
N PHE A 239 -10.05 13.44 12.02
CA PHE A 239 -10.39 12.42 11.03
C PHE A 239 -10.52 11.05 11.70
N LEU A 240 -9.55 10.67 12.53
CA LEU A 240 -9.60 9.41 13.29
C LEU A 240 -10.82 9.34 14.23
N GLN A 241 -11.23 10.45 14.84
CA GLN A 241 -12.44 10.51 15.67
C GLN A 241 -13.72 10.23 14.89
N TYR A 242 -13.81 10.66 13.62
CA TYR A 242 -14.96 10.33 12.76
C TYR A 242 -14.89 8.90 12.21
N VAL A 243 -13.68 8.40 11.94
CA VAL A 243 -13.48 7.00 11.53
C VAL A 243 -13.89 6.04 12.64
N GLN A 244 -13.46 6.31 13.87
CA GLN A 244 -13.83 5.56 15.08
C GLN A 244 -13.78 4.03 14.89
N ALA A 245 -12.68 3.52 14.33
CA ALA A 245 -12.60 2.11 13.93
C ALA A 245 -12.63 1.15 15.12
N ALA A 246 -13.25 -0.01 14.94
CA ALA A 246 -13.17 -1.13 15.89
C ALA A 246 -11.86 -1.91 15.72
N ALA A 247 -11.31 -1.96 14.50
CA ALA A 247 -9.99 -2.49 14.20
C ALA A 247 -9.22 -1.58 13.23
N THR A 248 -7.99 -1.22 13.60
CA THR A 248 -7.05 -0.48 12.75
C THR A 248 -5.98 -1.43 12.24
N ILE A 249 -5.84 -1.53 10.91
CA ILE A 249 -4.85 -2.38 10.23
C ILE A 249 -3.75 -1.48 9.67
N ILE A 250 -2.55 -1.62 10.21
CA ILE A 250 -1.38 -0.85 9.81
C ILE A 250 -0.54 -1.74 8.89
N SER A 251 -0.63 -1.47 7.58
CA SER A 251 0.22 -2.12 6.57
C SER A 251 1.55 -1.38 6.48
N SER A 252 2.48 -1.68 7.37
CA SER A 252 3.82 -1.10 7.45
C SER A 252 4.89 -2.04 6.88
N GLY A 253 6.06 -1.48 6.56
CA GLY A 253 7.22 -2.21 6.03
C GLY A 253 8.52 -1.79 6.68
N ASP A 254 9.59 -2.54 6.39
CA ASP A 254 10.91 -2.50 7.03
C ASP A 254 11.87 -1.40 6.53
N ASP A 255 11.37 -0.26 6.06
CA ASP A 255 12.28 0.79 5.62
C ASP A 255 12.81 1.60 6.81
N GLU A 256 14.10 1.47 7.12
CA GLU A 256 14.76 2.20 8.21
C GLU A 256 14.60 3.73 8.08
N THR A 257 14.45 4.26 6.86
CA THR A 257 14.25 5.71 6.67
C THR A 257 12.80 6.16 6.86
N HIS A 258 11.85 5.23 6.78
CA HIS A 258 10.41 5.45 6.89
C HIS A 258 9.77 4.49 7.90
N ALA A 259 10.41 4.33 9.06
CA ALA A 259 9.97 3.41 10.09
C ALA A 259 8.53 3.72 10.57
N HIS A 260 7.62 2.84 10.19
CA HIS A 260 6.22 2.84 10.56
C HIS A 260 5.82 1.50 11.19
N PRO A 261 4.77 1.45 12.03
CA PRO A 261 3.99 2.58 12.50
C PRO A 261 4.74 3.51 13.45
N ARG A 262 4.37 4.79 13.44
CA ARG A 262 4.80 5.73 14.48
C ARG A 262 4.08 5.45 15.80
N PRO A 263 4.74 5.56 16.97
CA PRO A 263 4.07 5.35 18.26
C PRO A 263 2.83 6.23 18.46
N ASN A 264 2.88 7.47 17.98
CA ASN A 264 1.75 8.41 18.05
C ASN A 264 0.51 7.90 17.31
N ILE A 265 0.66 7.28 16.12
CA ILE A 265 -0.51 6.77 15.39
C ILE A 265 -1.13 5.54 16.08
N VAL A 266 -0.30 4.72 16.73
CA VAL A 266 -0.77 3.58 17.54
C VAL A 266 -1.60 4.10 18.72
N GLY A 267 -1.05 5.07 19.47
CA GLY A 267 -1.76 5.71 20.58
C GLY A 267 -3.05 6.40 20.14
N ALA A 268 -3.00 7.19 19.06
CA ALA A 268 -4.16 7.89 18.53
C ALA A 268 -5.26 6.93 18.05
N SER A 269 -4.89 5.84 17.38
CA SER A 269 -5.83 4.79 16.96
C SER A 269 -6.55 4.16 18.16
N GLY A 270 -5.82 3.89 19.24
CA GLY A 270 -6.40 3.38 20.49
C GLY A 270 -7.31 4.39 21.19
N ALA A 271 -6.94 5.68 21.18
CA ALA A 271 -7.68 6.75 21.83
C ALA A 271 -8.96 7.17 21.10
N THR A 272 -8.99 7.04 19.76
CA THR A 272 -10.11 7.47 18.91
C THR A 272 -10.99 6.33 18.42
N GLY A 273 -10.53 5.08 18.52
CA GLY A 273 -11.27 3.92 18.06
C GLY A 273 -12.54 3.63 18.86
N PHE A 274 -13.40 2.78 18.30
CA PHE A 274 -14.65 2.39 18.93
C PHE A 274 -14.37 1.52 20.16
N ARG A 275 -14.64 2.04 21.36
CA ARG A 275 -14.34 1.36 22.62
C ARG A 275 -15.45 0.43 23.07
N LYS A 276 -15.13 -0.86 23.21
CA LYS A 276 -15.99 -1.88 23.82
C LYS A 276 -15.21 -2.67 24.85
N ILE A 277 -15.70 -2.70 26.07
CA ILE A 277 -15.13 -3.48 27.19
C ILE A 277 -16.19 -4.43 27.70
N SER A 278 -15.81 -5.69 27.96
CA SER A 278 -16.69 -6.67 28.58
C SER A 278 -15.87 -7.64 29.42
N GLY A 279 -16.34 -7.96 30.63
CA GLY A 279 -15.68 -8.89 31.54
C GLY A 279 -14.22 -8.52 31.82
N ASP A 280 -13.95 -7.23 32.06
CA ASP A 280 -12.61 -6.67 32.27
C ASP A 280 -11.62 -6.89 31.10
N LYS A 281 -12.14 -7.03 29.88
CA LYS A 281 -11.33 -7.17 28.66
C LYS A 281 -11.69 -6.10 27.66
N LEU A 282 -10.65 -5.47 27.10
CA LEU A 282 -10.79 -4.61 25.92
C LEU A 282 -11.09 -5.50 24.71
N LEU A 283 -12.29 -5.35 24.13
CA LEU A 283 -12.68 -6.03 22.91
C LEU A 283 -12.33 -5.20 21.68
N THR A 284 -12.55 -3.89 21.75
CA THR A 284 -12.20 -2.90 20.73
C THR A 284 -11.82 -1.58 21.41
N PRO A 285 -10.99 -0.72 20.80
CA PRO A 285 -10.36 -0.91 19.49
C PRO A 285 -9.20 -1.89 19.51
N MET A 286 -9.01 -2.61 18.41
CA MET A 286 -7.84 -3.46 18.15
C MET A 286 -6.91 -2.79 17.16
N ILE A 287 -5.60 -2.97 17.32
CA ILE A 287 -4.59 -2.43 16.42
C ILE A 287 -3.70 -3.57 15.97
N TYR A 288 -3.63 -3.77 14.66
CA TYR A 288 -2.79 -4.76 14.02
C TYR A 288 -1.74 -4.05 13.17
N SER A 289 -0.52 -4.58 13.13
CA SER A 289 0.54 -4.07 12.26
C SER A 289 1.35 -5.22 11.72
N THR A 290 1.61 -5.20 10.41
CA THR A 290 2.49 -6.17 9.75
C THR A 290 3.91 -6.13 10.33
N GLU A 291 4.40 -4.95 10.72
CA GLU A 291 5.72 -4.82 11.37
C GLU A 291 5.73 -5.29 12.82
N ILE A 292 4.71 -4.95 13.61
CA ILE A 292 4.63 -5.41 15.00
C ILE A 292 4.45 -6.94 15.05
N SER A 293 3.77 -7.51 14.05
CA SER A 293 3.61 -8.97 13.90
C SER A 293 4.78 -9.65 13.20
N ARG A 294 5.84 -8.92 12.81
CA ARG A 294 7.04 -9.49 12.18
C ARG A 294 7.94 -10.13 13.24
N SER A 295 8.68 -11.14 12.82
CA SER A 295 9.70 -11.79 13.64
C SER A 295 10.93 -12.15 12.81
N LEU A 296 12.07 -12.06 13.49
CA LEU A 296 13.39 -12.26 12.92
C LEU A 296 14.19 -13.16 13.84
N LYS A 297 14.73 -14.26 13.30
CA LYS A 297 15.78 -15.02 13.99
C LYS A 297 17.13 -14.49 13.55
N ILE A 298 17.82 -13.80 14.45
CA ILE A 298 19.15 -13.23 14.21
C ILE A 298 20.20 -14.09 14.90
N GLY A 299 21.21 -14.51 14.13
CA GLY A 299 22.39 -15.22 14.61
C GLY A 299 23.68 -14.44 14.34
N ASN A 300 24.74 -14.86 15.00
CA ASN A 300 26.09 -14.39 14.70
C ASN A 300 26.79 -15.42 13.81
N PRO A 301 27.44 -14.98 12.72
CA PRO A 301 28.34 -15.87 12.01
C PRO A 301 29.50 -16.22 12.95
N TYR A 302 29.71 -17.52 13.20
CA TYR A 302 30.78 -17.99 14.09
C TYR A 302 31.84 -18.82 13.37
N ARG A 303 31.61 -19.17 12.09
CA ARG A 303 32.57 -19.88 11.24
C ARG A 303 32.29 -19.59 9.77
N VAL A 304 33.37 -19.36 9.01
CA VAL A 304 33.36 -19.33 7.54
C VAL A 304 34.27 -20.45 7.07
N SER A 305 33.81 -21.26 6.10
CA SER A 305 34.59 -22.36 5.54
C SER A 305 34.54 -22.29 4.01
N TYR A 306 35.69 -22.47 3.35
CA TYR A 306 35.81 -22.48 1.90
C TYR A 306 36.24 -23.90 1.46
N LYS A 307 35.46 -24.55 0.59
CA LYS A 307 35.62 -25.99 0.28
C LYS A 307 36.89 -26.34 -0.51
N ASP A 308 37.44 -25.41 -1.28
CA ASP A 308 38.56 -25.66 -2.20
C ASP A 308 39.74 -24.69 -1.98
N TYR A 309 39.99 -24.27 -0.73
CA TYR A 309 41.00 -23.26 -0.46
C TYR A 309 42.38 -23.91 -0.54
N GLN A 310 43.01 -23.76 -1.69
CA GLN A 310 44.38 -24.22 -1.93
C GLN A 310 45.34 -23.23 -1.26
N HIS A 311 45.79 -23.54 -0.03
CA HIS A 311 46.88 -22.82 0.60
C HIS A 311 48.18 -23.06 -0.19
N GLN A 312 48.90 -21.99 -0.53
CA GLN A 312 50.28 -22.11 -1.02
C GLN A 312 51.21 -22.45 0.15
N GLY A 313 51.34 -23.74 0.48
CA GLY A 313 52.30 -24.26 1.47
C GLY A 313 51.79 -24.28 2.94
N ASN A 314 52.72 -24.47 3.90
CA ASN A 314 52.45 -24.59 5.35
C ASN A 314 52.06 -23.25 6.04
N ILE A 315 51.73 -22.21 5.29
CA ILE A 315 51.42 -20.89 5.84
C ILE A 315 49.90 -20.75 5.97
N PHE A 316 49.40 -20.87 7.20
CA PHE A 316 48.04 -20.45 7.56
C PHE A 316 48.01 -18.92 7.64
N ASP A 317 47.10 -18.27 6.90
CA ASP A 317 46.86 -16.83 7.07
C ASP A 317 46.10 -16.60 8.38
N LEU A 318 46.83 -16.26 9.43
CA LEU A 318 46.30 -15.97 10.76
C LEU A 318 45.27 -14.81 10.74
N ASN A 319 45.25 -13.97 9.70
CA ASN A 319 44.26 -12.90 9.57
C ASN A 319 42.85 -13.43 9.32
N LEU A 320 42.71 -14.65 8.76
CA LEU A 320 41.42 -15.33 8.58
C LEU A 320 40.87 -15.96 9.88
N LEU A 321 41.61 -15.88 10.99
CA LEU A 321 41.16 -16.34 12.31
C LEU A 321 40.57 -15.21 13.17
N ASP A 322 40.81 -13.95 12.79
CA ASP A 322 40.30 -12.77 13.51
C ASP A 322 39.09 -12.18 12.75
N GLU A 323 37.90 -12.52 13.20
CA GLU A 323 36.62 -12.02 12.67
C GLU A 323 36.48 -10.49 12.67
N LYS A 324 37.33 -9.75 13.39
CA LYS A 324 37.37 -8.27 13.33
C LYS A 324 38.14 -7.75 12.11
N LYS A 325 39.06 -8.56 11.57
CA LYS A 325 39.89 -8.22 10.40
C LYS A 325 39.29 -8.71 9.08
N ILE A 326 38.43 -9.72 9.12
CA ILE A 326 37.73 -10.23 7.94
C ILE A 326 36.64 -9.24 7.53
N GLN A 327 36.77 -8.67 6.33
CA GLN A 327 35.77 -7.79 5.73
C GLN A 327 34.83 -8.59 4.82
N VAL A 328 33.53 -8.39 5.00
CA VAL A 328 32.46 -8.94 4.16
C VAL A 328 31.87 -7.80 3.35
N SER A 329 31.99 -7.89 2.03
CA SER A 329 31.34 -6.98 1.10
C SER A 329 30.01 -7.58 0.64
N TYR A 330 28.96 -6.77 0.64
CA TYR A 330 27.61 -7.18 0.26
C TYR A 330 26.90 -6.05 -0.47
N LYS A 331 25.88 -6.42 -1.25
CA LYS A 331 24.98 -5.47 -1.92
C LYS A 331 23.79 -5.19 -1.00
N GLN A 332 23.51 -3.92 -0.76
CA GLN A 332 22.33 -3.47 -0.01
C GLN A 332 21.46 -2.59 -0.89
N THR A 333 20.21 -2.99 -1.08
CA THR A 333 19.18 -2.13 -1.67
C THR A 333 18.34 -1.59 -0.54
N LYS A 334 18.32 -0.26 -0.36
CA LYS A 334 17.40 0.38 0.58
C LYS A 334 15.97 0.18 0.08
N SER A 335 14.99 0.13 0.97
CA SER A 335 13.60 0.16 0.53
C SER A 335 13.33 1.47 -0.25
N GLY A 336 12.51 1.38 -1.31
CA GLY A 336 12.37 2.43 -2.33
C GLY A 336 13.63 2.73 -3.18
N GLY A 337 14.76 2.08 -2.92
CA GLY A 337 16.00 2.23 -3.67
C GLY A 337 15.99 1.39 -4.95
N LEU A 338 16.29 2.01 -6.09
CA LEU A 338 16.28 1.34 -7.40
C LEU A 338 17.56 0.56 -7.69
N ASN A 339 18.68 0.88 -7.01
CA ASN A 339 19.98 0.26 -7.24
C ASN A 339 20.60 -0.20 -5.92
N ALA A 340 21.26 -1.35 -5.95
CA ALA A 340 22.01 -1.86 -4.82
C ALA A 340 23.34 -1.10 -4.64
N GLU A 341 23.61 -0.63 -3.43
CA GLU A 341 24.88 -0.02 -3.04
C GLU A 341 25.86 -1.11 -2.55
N ASP A 342 27.15 -0.94 -2.85
CA ASP A 342 28.20 -1.75 -2.22
C ASP A 342 28.43 -1.29 -0.79
N LYS A 343 28.32 -2.23 0.15
CA LYS A 343 28.63 -2.04 1.56
C LYS A 343 29.69 -3.03 2.00
N THR A 344 30.45 -2.66 3.02
CA THR A 344 31.44 -3.54 3.65
C THR A 344 31.29 -3.47 5.16
N THR A 345 31.37 -4.62 5.84
CA THR A 345 31.37 -4.73 7.31
C THR A 345 32.33 -5.82 7.77
N SER A 346 32.79 -5.79 9.02
CA SER A 346 33.58 -6.90 9.56
C SER A 346 32.70 -8.12 9.83
N LEU A 347 33.26 -9.32 9.71
CA LEU A 347 32.53 -10.57 9.99
C LEU A 347 31.94 -10.58 11.41
N SER A 348 32.69 -10.10 12.40
CA SER A 348 32.26 -9.92 13.80
C SER A 348 31.07 -8.96 14.00
N ARG A 349 30.84 -8.04 13.06
CA ARG A 349 29.70 -7.10 13.09
C ARG A 349 28.56 -7.56 12.20
N LEU A 350 28.79 -8.55 11.34
CA LEU A 350 27.77 -9.10 10.48
C LEU A 350 26.74 -9.85 11.33
N ARG A 351 25.47 -9.62 11.04
CA ARG A 351 24.36 -10.38 11.60
C ARG A 351 23.78 -11.25 10.50
N VAL A 352 23.48 -12.50 10.81
CA VAL A 352 22.82 -13.41 9.88
C VAL A 352 21.36 -13.50 10.29
N ALA A 353 20.47 -13.10 9.39
CA ALA A 353 19.04 -13.36 9.55
C ALA A 353 18.73 -14.76 8.98
N ASP A 354 18.43 -15.70 9.86
CA ASP A 354 18.18 -17.12 9.54
C ASP A 354 16.77 -17.34 8.99
N LYS A 355 15.79 -16.68 9.60
CA LYS A 355 14.38 -16.77 9.19
C LYS A 355 13.71 -15.40 9.27
N PHE A 356 13.12 -15.01 8.15
CA PHE A 356 12.22 -13.86 8.03
C PHE A 356 10.78 -14.37 8.05
N VAL A 357 10.01 -13.99 9.07
CA VAL A 357 8.57 -14.20 9.08
C VAL A 357 7.91 -12.83 9.03
N TYR A 358 7.30 -12.53 7.88
CA TYR A 358 6.60 -11.28 7.65
C TYR A 358 5.26 -11.32 8.37
N GLY A 359 4.91 -10.24 9.08
CA GLY A 359 3.60 -10.15 9.69
C GLY A 359 2.54 -10.05 8.61
N LEU A 360 1.56 -10.94 8.67
CA LEU A 360 0.39 -10.94 7.80
C LEU A 360 -0.84 -10.73 8.68
N VAL A 361 -1.64 -9.72 8.33
CA VAL A 361 -2.91 -9.45 9.00
C VAL A 361 -4.04 -9.82 8.06
N ASN A 362 -4.80 -10.87 8.39
CA ASN A 362 -5.98 -11.27 7.65
C ASN A 362 -7.22 -10.62 8.27
N VAL A 363 -8.02 -9.95 7.43
CA VAL A 363 -9.36 -9.48 7.81
C VAL A 363 -10.39 -10.21 6.96
N ARG A 364 -11.38 -10.81 7.60
CA ARG A 364 -12.49 -11.51 6.94
C ARG A 364 -13.81 -11.10 7.58
N THR A 365 -14.89 -11.12 6.80
CA THR A 365 -16.24 -10.86 7.31
C THR A 365 -17.28 -11.65 6.51
N ASP A 366 -18.34 -12.07 7.18
CA ASP A 366 -19.57 -12.63 6.58
C ASP A 366 -20.67 -11.56 6.42
N GLY A 367 -20.33 -10.31 6.71
CA GLY A 367 -21.22 -9.16 6.70
C GLY A 367 -21.80 -8.83 8.07
N ASN A 368 -21.81 -9.74 9.04
CA ASN A 368 -22.23 -9.47 10.42
C ASN A 368 -21.06 -9.46 11.39
N LYS A 369 -20.17 -10.44 11.25
CA LYS A 369 -19.04 -10.66 12.15
C LYS A 369 -17.73 -10.48 11.42
N ILE A 370 -16.81 -9.75 12.05
CA ILE A 370 -15.48 -9.48 11.53
C ILE A 370 -14.46 -10.32 12.29
N LEU A 371 -13.52 -10.90 11.56
CA LEU A 371 -12.42 -11.69 12.05
C LEU A 371 -11.11 -11.03 11.63
N CYS A 372 -10.24 -10.78 12.61
CA CYS A 372 -8.87 -10.34 12.39
C CYS A 372 -7.93 -11.45 12.89
N ALA A 373 -7.00 -11.89 12.04
CA ALA A 373 -6.08 -12.96 12.35
C ALA A 373 -4.63 -12.62 12.00
N VAL A 374 -3.72 -12.99 12.89
CA VAL A 374 -2.26 -12.95 12.68
C VAL A 374 -1.70 -14.34 12.94
N LEU A 375 -0.64 -14.71 12.22
CA LEU A 375 -0.01 -16.02 12.42
C LEU A 375 0.81 -15.99 13.72
N ASN A 376 0.49 -16.87 14.66
CA ASN A 376 1.33 -17.17 15.81
C ASN A 376 2.47 -18.09 15.37
N GLU A 377 3.68 -17.58 15.48
CA GLU A 377 4.86 -18.24 14.93
C GLU A 377 5.47 -19.32 15.81
N GLY A 378 5.16 -19.32 17.11
CA GLY A 378 5.70 -20.31 18.05
C GLY A 378 5.18 -21.71 17.77
N ASN A 379 3.95 -21.80 17.24
CA ASN A 379 3.24 -23.07 17.00
C ASN A 379 2.57 -23.15 15.62
N SER A 380 2.82 -22.19 14.73
CA SER A 380 2.19 -22.08 13.40
C SER A 380 0.65 -22.07 13.45
N SER A 381 0.06 -21.57 14.53
CA SER A 381 -1.40 -21.42 14.67
C SER A 381 -1.82 -19.99 14.37
N TRP A 382 -3.10 -19.74 14.11
CA TRP A 382 -3.60 -18.37 13.93
C TRP A 382 -4.07 -17.81 15.27
N GLU A 383 -3.55 -16.64 15.68
CA GLU A 383 -4.20 -15.84 16.70
C GLU A 383 -5.36 -15.09 16.06
N ILE A 384 -6.56 -15.45 16.48
CA ILE A 384 -7.80 -14.94 15.91
C ILE A 384 -8.53 -14.12 16.96
N LYS A 385 -8.91 -12.89 16.60
CA LYS A 385 -9.92 -12.11 17.31
C LYS A 385 -11.11 -11.88 16.40
N SER A 386 -12.29 -11.82 17.00
CA SER A 386 -13.50 -11.50 16.25
C SER A 386 -14.43 -10.61 17.06
N PHE A 387 -15.22 -9.83 16.34
CA PHE A 387 -16.22 -8.93 16.91
C PHE A 387 -17.38 -8.74 15.94
N GLU A 388 -18.56 -8.46 16.48
CA GLU A 388 -19.74 -8.13 15.68
C GLU A 388 -19.60 -6.71 15.12
N SER A 389 -20.01 -6.53 13.86
CA SER A 389 -20.11 -5.23 13.23
C SER A 389 -21.09 -4.33 14.01
N ARG A 390 -20.73 -3.04 14.08
CA ARG A 390 -21.47 -2.03 14.85
C ARG A 390 -22.54 -1.28 14.05
N PHE A 391 -22.64 -1.50 12.74
CA PHE A 391 -23.59 -0.77 11.88
C PHE A 391 -24.90 -1.52 11.67
#